data_AF-A0A2D5T2M5-F1
#
_entry.id   AF-A0A2D5T2M5-F1
#
_cell.length_a   1.000
_cell.length_b   1.000
_cell.length_c   1.000
_cell.angle_alpha   90.00
_cell.angle_beta   90.00
_cell.angle_gamma   90.00
#
_symmetry.space_group_name_H-M   'P 1'
#
loop_
_entity.id
_entity.type
_entity.pdbx_description
1 polymer ?
#
loop_
_entity_poly.entity_id
_entity_poly.type
_entity_poly.pdbx_seq_one_letter_code
_entity_poly.pdbx_strand_id
1 'polypeptide(L)'
;GNIASWMIPKKLIKGMGGAMDLVAGAQNIIVTMTHASKHGDSKLLEKCSLPLTGVNCVKKIVTDLAVLEVKDGAFYLLERAPGVTVDEIISKTAGKLIVDGDIPEMQF
;
A
#
# COMPACT_ATOMS: atom_id res chain seq x y z
N GLY A 1 -3.74 0.32 -7.89
CA GLY A 1 -2.86 1.42 -7.42
C GLY A 1 -3.61 2.70 -7.10
N ASN A 2 -4.82 2.62 -6.56
CA ASN A 2 -5.51 3.79 -6.02
C ASN A 2 -4.99 4.09 -4.62
N ILE A 3 -5.08 5.34 -4.18
CA ILE A 3 -4.69 5.75 -2.83
C ILE A 3 -5.78 6.61 -2.21
N ALA A 4 -6.06 6.39 -0.93
CA ALA A 4 -6.95 7.19 -0.10
C ALA A 4 -6.19 7.61 1.16
N SER A 5 -5.96 8.90 1.35
CA SER A 5 -5.09 9.42 2.41
C SER A 5 -5.54 10.72 3.07
N TRP A 6 -6.57 11.39 2.56
CA TRP A 6 -6.91 12.75 2.99
C TRP A 6 -8.11 12.85 3.94
N MET A 7 -8.98 11.83 3.98
CA MET A 7 -10.21 11.86 4.77
C MET A 7 -10.63 10.48 5.29
N ILE A 8 -11.19 10.47 6.50
CA ILE A 8 -12.02 9.39 7.04
C ILE A 8 -13.41 9.98 7.31
N PRO A 9 -14.48 9.54 6.62
CA PRO A 9 -15.82 10.04 6.83
C PRO A 9 -16.21 10.02 8.32
N LYS A 10 -16.80 11.13 8.80
CA LYS A 10 -17.26 11.31 10.19
C LYS A 10 -16.19 11.28 11.28
N LYS A 11 -14.90 11.19 10.94
CA LYS A 11 -13.80 11.10 11.92
C LYS A 11 -12.66 12.08 11.67
N LEU A 12 -12.19 12.18 10.43
CA LEU A 12 -11.03 12.99 10.09
C LEU A 12 -11.27 13.70 8.76
N ILE A 13 -11.36 15.03 8.80
CA ILE A 13 -11.48 15.90 7.63
C ILE A 13 -10.46 17.01 7.79
N LYS A 14 -9.31 16.89 7.11
CA LYS A 14 -8.23 17.90 7.14
C LYS A 14 -8.02 18.62 5.80
N GLY A 15 -8.80 18.25 4.78
CA GLY A 15 -8.59 18.69 3.40
C GLY A 15 -7.47 17.91 2.72
N MET A 16 -7.44 17.94 1.38
CA MET A 16 -6.46 17.19 0.57
C MET A 16 -5.09 17.87 0.47
N GLY A 17 -5.00 19.18 0.74
CA GLY A 17 -3.78 19.94 0.50
C GLY A 17 -3.24 19.72 -0.92
N GLY A 18 -1.93 19.70 -1.09
CA GLY A 18 -1.28 19.37 -2.37
C GLY A 18 -1.17 17.87 -2.66
N ALA A 19 -1.81 16.98 -1.89
CA ALA A 19 -1.65 15.54 -2.07
C ALA A 19 -2.16 15.07 -3.42
N MET A 20 -3.26 15.66 -3.92
CA MET A 20 -3.81 15.34 -5.25
C MET A 20 -2.89 15.81 -6.37
N ASP A 21 -2.32 17.01 -6.26
CA ASP A 21 -1.35 17.53 -7.23
C ASP A 21 -0.09 16.67 -7.30
N LEU A 22 0.42 16.22 -6.14
CA LEU A 22 1.59 15.35 -6.07
C LEU A 22 1.36 14.01 -6.78
N VAL A 23 0.23 13.34 -6.51
CA VAL A 23 -0.06 12.03 -7.11
C VAL A 23 -0.46 12.12 -8.59
N ALA A 24 -0.83 13.30 -9.07
CA ALA A 24 -1.10 13.55 -10.49
C ALA A 24 0.16 13.94 -11.27
N GLY A 25 1.09 14.68 -10.65
CA GLY A 25 2.26 15.24 -11.33
C GLY A 25 3.51 14.35 -11.35
N ALA A 26 3.69 13.48 -10.36
CA ALA A 26 4.89 12.64 -10.28
C ALA A 26 4.72 11.27 -10.97
N GLN A 27 5.75 10.85 -11.70
CA GLN A 27 5.75 9.58 -12.44
C GLN A 27 5.89 8.35 -11.53
N ASN A 28 6.62 8.52 -10.41
CA ASN A 28 6.97 7.45 -9.48
C ASN A 28 6.39 7.73 -8.10
N ILE A 29 5.12 7.35 -7.89
CA ILE A 29 4.47 7.48 -6.60
C ILE A 29 4.80 6.26 -5.72
N ILE A 30 5.55 6.52 -4.65
CA ILE A 30 5.91 5.54 -3.63
C ILE A 30 5.16 5.89 -2.34
N VAL A 31 4.41 4.92 -1.81
CA VAL A 31 3.65 5.08 -0.57
C VAL A 31 4.39 4.41 0.57
N THR A 32 4.59 5.14 1.67
CA THR A 32 5.09 4.58 2.93
C THR A 32 3.95 4.56 3.95
N MET A 33 3.65 3.39 4.51
CA MET A 33 2.59 3.24 5.52
C MET A 33 2.76 1.95 6.32
N THR A 34 2.11 1.84 7.48
CA THR A 34 1.97 0.51 8.11
C THR A 34 1.05 -0.38 7.27
N HIS A 35 1.37 -1.67 7.18
CA HIS A 35 0.69 -2.67 6.36
C HIS A 35 -0.76 -2.87 6.78
N ALA A 36 -0.98 -2.87 8.10
CA ALA A 36 -2.29 -3.03 8.72
C ALA A 36 -2.65 -1.81 9.60
N SER A 37 -3.94 -1.73 9.94
CA SER A 37 -4.47 -0.84 10.95
C SER A 37 -4.00 -1.28 12.34
N LYS A 38 -4.17 -0.42 13.35
CA LYS A 38 -3.89 -0.79 14.76
C LYS A 38 -4.76 -1.93 15.29
N HIS A 39 -5.82 -2.30 14.56
CA HIS A 39 -6.71 -3.40 14.88
C HIS A 39 -6.39 -4.66 14.06
N GLY A 40 -5.35 -4.63 13.22
CA GLY A 40 -4.94 -5.75 12.38
C GLY A 40 -5.57 -5.76 10.99
N ASP A 41 -6.53 -4.88 10.69
CA ASP A 41 -7.17 -4.84 9.37
C ASP A 41 -6.19 -4.42 8.28
N SER A 42 -6.17 -5.15 7.16
CA SER A 42 -5.33 -4.81 6.02
C SER A 42 -5.63 -3.40 5.48
N LYS A 43 -4.59 -2.65 5.13
CA LYS A 43 -4.72 -1.42 4.33
C LYS A 43 -4.52 -1.65 2.84
N LEU A 44 -4.02 -2.82 2.46
CA LEU A 44 -3.87 -3.26 1.08
C LEU A 44 -5.14 -4.00 0.67
N LEU A 45 -6.07 -3.28 0.05
CA LEU A 45 -7.40 -3.77 -0.32
C LEU A 45 -7.49 -3.98 -1.84
N GLU A 46 -8.43 -4.81 -2.28
CA GLU A 46 -8.81 -4.91 -3.69
C GLU A 46 -9.36 -3.56 -4.22
N LYS A 47 -10.14 -2.87 -3.38
CA LYS A 47 -10.67 -1.53 -3.66
C LYS A 47 -10.61 -0.68 -2.40
N CYS A 48 -10.17 0.58 -2.53
CA CYS A 48 -10.21 1.52 -1.42
C CYS A 48 -11.65 1.74 -0.95
N SER A 49 -11.85 1.70 0.36
CA SER A 49 -13.14 1.98 1.02
C SER A 49 -13.32 3.45 1.42
N LEU A 50 -12.23 4.22 1.39
CA LEU A 50 -12.20 5.63 1.76
C LEU A 50 -12.15 6.52 0.50
N PRO A 51 -12.54 7.81 0.62
CA PRO A 51 -12.44 8.77 -0.48
C PRO A 51 -11.03 8.82 -1.06
N LEU A 52 -10.95 8.69 -2.39
CA LEU A 52 -9.67 8.61 -3.09
C LEU A 52 -8.94 9.96 -3.06
N THR A 53 -7.62 9.89 -2.95
CA THR A 53 -6.66 10.95 -3.25
C THR A 53 -6.19 10.84 -4.70
N GLY A 54 -6.04 9.62 -5.24
CA GLY A 54 -5.59 9.39 -6.61
C GLY A 54 -6.00 8.02 -7.15
N VAL A 55 -6.12 7.93 -8.47
CA VAL A 55 -6.53 6.72 -9.20
C VAL A 55 -5.34 6.19 -10.00
N ASN A 56 -5.05 4.89 -9.85
CA ASN A 56 -4.02 4.17 -10.60
C ASN A 56 -2.64 4.86 -10.65
N CYS A 57 -2.27 5.61 -9.61
CA CYS A 57 -1.06 6.41 -9.56
C CYS A 57 0.08 5.74 -8.78
N VAL A 58 -0.23 4.91 -7.78
CA VAL A 58 0.79 4.26 -6.93
C VAL A 58 1.55 3.19 -7.72
N LYS A 59 2.89 3.26 -7.68
CA LYS A 59 3.81 2.30 -8.30
C LYS A 59 4.42 1.33 -7.30
N LYS A 60 4.80 1.83 -6.12
CA LYS A 60 5.44 1.03 -5.07
C LYS A 60 4.84 1.36 -3.71
N ILE A 61 4.77 0.37 -2.84
CA ILE A 61 4.35 0.50 -1.45
C ILE A 61 5.44 -0.09 -0.58
N VAL A 62 5.89 0.67 0.41
CA VAL A 62 6.82 0.22 1.43
C VAL A 62 6.08 0.22 2.77
N THR A 63 6.11 -0.92 3.43
CA THR A 63 5.45 -1.13 4.72
C THR A 63 6.43 -1.63 5.77
N ASP A 64 5.96 -1.70 7.02
CA ASP A 64 6.67 -2.38 8.10
C ASP A 64 6.88 -3.88 7.86
N LEU A 65 6.16 -4.50 6.91
CA LEU A 65 6.26 -5.93 6.63
C LEU A 65 6.91 -6.26 5.28
N ALA A 66 6.79 -5.38 4.28
CA ALA A 66 7.11 -5.72 2.90
C ALA A 66 7.30 -4.49 1.99
N VAL A 67 8.08 -4.69 0.93
CA VAL A 67 8.11 -3.85 -0.27
C VAL A 67 7.26 -4.52 -1.34
N LEU A 68 6.31 -3.77 -1.90
CA LEU A 68 5.40 -4.26 -2.93
C LEU A 68 5.41 -3.35 -4.16
N GLU A 69 5.42 -3.94 -5.34
CA GLU A 69 5.12 -3.26 -6.60
C GLU A 69 3.63 -3.36 -6.92
N VAL A 70 3.07 -2.31 -7.51
CA VAL A 70 1.67 -2.28 -7.95
C VAL A 70 1.61 -2.27 -9.47
N LYS A 71 1.18 -3.38 -10.06
CA LYS A 71 0.96 -3.52 -11.51
C LYS A 71 -0.22 -4.45 -11.77
N ASP A 72 -0.89 -4.25 -12.92
CA ASP A 72 -1.97 -5.12 -13.40
C ASP A 72 -3.09 -5.40 -12.37
N GLY A 73 -3.39 -4.41 -11.54
CA GLY A 73 -4.43 -4.51 -10.49
C GLY A 73 -4.06 -5.40 -9.29
N ALA A 74 -2.80 -5.81 -9.16
CA ALA A 74 -2.31 -6.65 -8.07
C ALA A 74 -1.12 -6.01 -7.34
N PHE A 75 -0.85 -6.53 -6.14
CA PHE A 75 0.35 -6.26 -5.36
C PHE A 75 1.35 -7.39 -5.62
N TYR A 76 2.55 -7.07 -6.10
CA TYR A 76 3.63 -8.03 -6.27
C TYR A 76 4.59 -7.88 -5.11
N LEU A 77 4.74 -8.94 -4.32
CA LEU A 77 5.67 -8.95 -3.21
C LEU A 77 7.10 -8.99 -3.75
N LEU A 78 7.92 -8.00 -3.38
CA LEU A 78 9.31 -7.91 -3.82
C LEU A 78 10.29 -8.28 -2.72
N GLU A 79 10.09 -7.73 -1.52
CA GLU A 79 10.96 -7.93 -0.37
C GLU A 79 10.11 -8.04 0.89
N ARG A 80 10.58 -8.82 1.86
CA ARG A 80 9.97 -8.94 3.20
C ARG A 80 10.86 -8.29 4.25
N ALA A 81 10.27 -7.71 5.29
CA ALA A 81 11.04 -7.20 6.41
C ALA A 81 11.80 -8.34 7.12
N PRO A 82 12.94 -8.08 7.78
CA PRO A 82 13.68 -9.12 8.47
C PRO A 82 12.83 -9.87 9.50
N GLY A 83 12.89 -11.19 9.48
CA GLY A 83 12.11 -12.05 10.38
C GLY A 83 10.61 -12.12 10.08
N VAL A 84 10.11 -11.42 9.06
CA VAL A 84 8.72 -11.53 8.60
C VAL A 84 8.61 -12.65 7.57
N THR A 85 7.59 -13.49 7.72
CA THR A 85 7.31 -14.59 6.78
C THR A 85 6.38 -14.13 5.65
N VAL A 86 6.45 -14.81 4.51
CA VAL A 86 5.50 -14.56 3.40
C VAL A 86 4.05 -14.86 3.83
N ASP A 87 3.83 -15.92 4.62
CA ASP A 87 2.50 -16.28 5.12
C ASP A 87 1.89 -15.17 6.01
N GLU A 88 2.70 -14.51 6.83
CA GLU A 88 2.25 -13.35 7.61
C GLU A 88 1.78 -12.22 6.69
N ILE A 89 2.55 -11.90 5.64
CA ILE A 89 2.20 -10.86 4.67
C ILE A 89 0.91 -11.21 3.94
N ILE A 90 0.74 -12.48 3.52
CA ILE A 90 -0.49 -12.98 2.89
C ILE A 90 -1.68 -12.77 3.85
N SER A 91 -1.55 -13.19 5.11
CA SER A 91 -2.63 -13.06 6.10
C SER A 91 -3.05 -11.61 6.38
N LYS A 92 -2.15 -10.65 6.13
CA LYS A 92 -2.36 -9.20 6.35
C LYS A 92 -2.63 -8.42 5.06
N THR A 93 -2.75 -9.09 3.92
CA THR A 93 -3.06 -8.47 2.62
C THR A 93 -4.45 -8.93 2.15
N ALA A 94 -5.41 -8.01 2.09
CA ALA A 94 -6.76 -8.33 1.63
C ALA A 94 -6.94 -8.20 0.10
N GLY A 95 -6.07 -7.45 -0.58
CA GLY A 95 -6.06 -7.35 -2.03
C GLY A 95 -5.34 -8.52 -2.70
N LYS A 96 -5.43 -8.58 -4.03
CA LYS A 96 -4.75 -9.60 -4.83
C LYS A 96 -3.22 -9.47 -4.68
N LEU A 97 -2.61 -10.38 -3.93
CA LEU A 97 -1.17 -10.49 -3.73
C LEU A 97 -0.60 -11.57 -4.64
N ILE A 98 0.48 -11.25 -5.33
CA ILE A 98 1.27 -12.18 -6.14
C ILE A 98 2.62 -12.36 -5.46
N VAL A 99 2.99 -13.62 -5.26
CA VAL A 99 4.27 -14.03 -4.71
C VAL A 99 4.94 -14.89 -5.78
N ASP A 100 5.94 -14.32 -6.44
CA ASP A 100 6.65 -14.98 -7.54
C ASP A 100 8.11 -15.18 -7.16
N GLY A 101 8.56 -16.43 -7.17
CA GLY A 101 9.96 -16.78 -6.89
C GLY A 101 10.35 -16.62 -5.42
N ASP A 102 11.62 -16.32 -5.19
CA ASP A 102 12.17 -16.09 -3.85
C ASP A 102 11.91 -14.65 -3.40
N ILE A 103 11.48 -14.48 -2.15
CA ILE A 103 11.20 -13.17 -1.55
C ILE A 103 12.30 -12.88 -0.52
N PRO A 104 13.34 -12.12 -0.90
CA PRO A 104 14.46 -11.83 -0.02
C PRO A 104 14.05 -10.91 1.13
N GLU A 105 14.82 -10.98 2.22
CA GLU A 105 14.73 -9.96 3.27
C GLU A 105 15.31 -8.63 2.80
N MET A 106 14.68 -7.53 3.22
CA MET A 106 15.22 -6.18 3.02
C MET A 106 16.63 -6.08 3.62
N GLN A 107 17.57 -5.52 2.85
CA GLN A 107 18.92 -5.22 3.31
C GLN A 107 19.05 -3.73 3.62
N PHE A 108 19.67 -3.39 4.75
CA PHE A 108 19.90 -2.02 5.21
C PHE A 108 21.39 -1.67 5.18
#